data_AF-A0A7Y9W3T7-F1
#
_entry.id   AF-A0A7Y9W3T7-F1
#
_cell.length_a   1.000
_cell.length_b   1.000
_cell.length_c   1.000
_cell.angle_alpha   90.00
_cell.angle_beta   90.00
_cell.angle_gamma   90.00
#
_symmetry.space_group_name_H-M   'P 1'
#
loop_
_entity.id
_entity.type
_entity.pdbx_description
1 polymer ?
#
loop_
_entity_poly.entity_id
_entity_poly.type
_entity_poly.pdbx_seq_one_letter_code
_entity_poly.pdbx_strand_id
1 'polypeptide(L)'
;MASLNSAAGHKAPKTSGGHTPTSASTAAALARMESAYSMVTTPQLLAAVDLGSNSFRLIVGRVEETDAGSQIYQVDALREPVRLAAGLSRDKMLDRASQVRGWDALKRFGERLRDFHPDHVRAVATNTLRIAKNAGEFLGEAQAALGFPIEVIAGREEARLIYAGAAHSVPASAGKRLVVDIGGGSTEFIIGSHYTPIKMESLYIGCVSHSRAFFPAGNVDEYTMRQAELAAGREIQIISAEYKKTGWEQAIGSSGTARALAELVEANGFNDPGVTHGITRGGLERLKRALIKAENVNRLKLVSLKGDRIPVLAGGLSIMIAVFDELGVDYVDTTDGALRLGVLYDLLGRSQHEDMRTVTAEGFMRRYGVDRAQAGRIGELAVRFYDQFAEPDEERRAENRMFLSWGRGVA
;
A
#
# COMPACT_ATOMS: atom_id res chain seq x y z
N MET A 1 30.47 -28.21 64.35
CA MET A 1 29.94 -28.07 65.72
C MET A 1 29.96 -26.58 66.08
N ALA A 2 29.20 -25.71 65.40
CA ALA A 2 27.76 -25.43 65.50
C ALA A 2 27.38 -24.72 66.83
N SER A 3 27.18 -23.40 66.72
CA SER A 3 26.80 -22.44 67.75
C SER A 3 25.30 -22.14 67.69
N LEU A 4 24.69 -22.03 68.87
CA LEU A 4 23.39 -21.44 69.16
C LEU A 4 23.41 -19.90 69.02
N ASN A 5 22.27 -19.26 68.73
CA ASN A 5 21.59 -18.37 69.68
C ASN A 5 20.39 -17.61 69.07
N SER A 6 19.34 -17.46 69.90
CA SER A 6 18.17 -16.60 69.72
C SER A 6 18.17 -15.49 70.78
N ALA A 7 17.69 -14.28 70.44
CA ALA A 7 17.24 -13.23 71.36
C ALA A 7 16.13 -12.41 70.65
N ALA A 8 14.91 -12.34 71.22
CA ALA A 8 14.32 -11.21 71.98
C ALA A 8 14.12 -9.91 71.14
N GLY A 9 13.00 -9.17 71.14
CA GLY A 9 11.73 -9.19 71.86
C GLY A 9 10.90 -7.91 71.54
N HIS A 10 9.75 -7.77 72.23
CA HIS A 10 8.90 -6.58 72.44
C HIS A 10 7.74 -6.23 71.48
N LYS A 11 6.54 -6.15 72.10
CA LYS A 11 5.23 -5.75 71.57
C LYS A 11 4.91 -4.29 71.96
N ALA A 12 4.42 -3.57 70.93
CA ALA A 12 3.55 -2.38 70.81
C ALA A 12 3.18 -1.48 72.01
N PRO A 13 3.12 -0.15 71.76
CA PRO A 13 2.13 0.76 72.32
C PRO A 13 1.06 1.19 71.29
N LYS A 14 -0.10 1.61 71.83
CA LYS A 14 -1.31 2.09 71.13
C LYS A 14 -1.09 3.45 70.44
N THR A 15 -1.73 3.65 69.28
CA THR A 15 -1.99 4.97 68.71
C THR A 15 -3.48 5.18 68.45
N SER A 16 -3.92 6.36 68.84
CA SER A 16 -5.23 6.98 68.69
C SER A 16 -5.39 7.68 67.34
N GLY A 17 -6.64 7.87 66.92
CA GLY A 17 -7.03 9.01 66.07
C GLY A 17 -7.40 8.62 64.65
N GLY A 18 -8.70 8.36 64.43
CA GLY A 18 -9.25 8.12 63.12
C GLY A 18 -9.34 9.38 62.25
N HIS A 19 -9.09 9.21 60.96
CA HIS A 19 -9.72 9.95 59.88
C HIS A 19 -10.23 8.91 58.89
N THR A 20 -11.52 8.61 58.95
CA THR A 20 -12.22 7.89 57.88
C THR A 20 -12.29 8.81 56.66
N PRO A 21 -11.77 8.41 55.48
CA PRO A 21 -11.94 9.21 54.28
C PRO A 21 -13.43 9.28 53.96
N THR A 22 -13.97 10.49 53.85
CA THR A 22 -15.34 10.76 53.37
C THR A 22 -15.59 10.07 52.04
N SER A 23 -16.74 9.42 51.90
CA SER A 23 -17.18 8.67 50.70
C SER A 23 -17.11 9.46 49.38
N ALA A 24 -17.14 10.79 49.43
CA ALA A 24 -16.97 11.67 48.28
C ALA A 24 -15.54 11.66 47.70
N SER A 25 -14.52 11.46 48.53
CA SER A 25 -13.11 11.37 48.09
C SER A 25 -12.81 10.03 47.40
N THR A 26 -13.44 8.96 47.86
CA THR A 26 -13.34 7.62 47.26
C THR A 26 -14.11 7.55 45.95
N ALA A 27 -15.30 8.18 45.88
CA ALA A 27 -16.08 8.29 44.64
C ALA A 27 -15.39 9.15 43.58
N ALA A 28 -14.72 10.25 43.95
CA ALA A 28 -13.95 11.06 43.01
C ALA A 28 -12.66 10.37 42.54
N ALA A 29 -12.04 9.54 43.39
CA ALA A 29 -10.89 8.72 43.02
C ALA A 29 -11.30 7.53 42.12
N LEU A 30 -12.46 6.90 42.39
CA LEU A 30 -13.05 5.87 41.53
C LEU A 30 -13.53 6.45 40.20
N ALA A 31 -14.15 7.63 40.17
CA ALA A 31 -14.54 8.31 38.93
C ALA A 31 -13.32 8.80 38.12
N ARG A 32 -12.21 9.18 38.78
CA ARG A 32 -10.93 9.46 38.12
C ARG A 32 -10.23 8.18 37.64
N MET A 33 -10.37 7.06 38.35
CA MET A 33 -9.91 5.75 37.90
C MET A 33 -10.76 5.23 36.73
N GLU A 34 -12.09 5.38 36.76
CA GLU A 34 -12.98 5.03 35.65
C GLU A 34 -12.76 5.96 34.44
N SER A 35 -12.55 7.26 34.66
CA SER A 35 -12.18 8.21 33.60
C SER A 35 -10.77 7.97 33.04
N ALA A 36 -9.84 7.44 33.84
CA ALA A 36 -8.50 7.04 33.38
C ALA A 36 -8.47 5.65 32.73
N TYR A 37 -9.41 4.78 33.08
CA TYR A 37 -9.59 3.44 32.50
C TYR A 37 -10.52 3.45 31.27
N SER A 38 -11.26 4.53 31.05
CA SER A 38 -12.15 4.75 29.90
C SER A 38 -11.49 5.42 28.69
N MET A 39 -10.15 5.42 28.59
CA MET A 39 -9.45 5.72 27.34
C MET A 39 -8.82 4.47 26.72
N VAL A 40 -9.54 3.34 26.76
CA VAL A 40 -9.43 2.41 25.63
C VAL A 40 -10.17 3.09 24.49
N THR A 41 -9.48 3.98 23.78
CA THR A 41 -9.97 4.51 22.50
C THR A 41 -10.33 3.30 21.65
N THR A 42 -11.62 3.15 21.36
CA THR A 42 -12.04 2.10 20.43
C THR A 42 -11.25 2.34 19.14
N PRO A 43 -10.51 1.34 18.63
CA PRO A 43 -9.61 1.57 17.51
C PRO A 43 -10.41 2.16 16.34
N GLN A 44 -10.00 3.32 15.84
CA GLN A 44 -10.69 3.95 14.72
C GLN A 44 -10.54 3.05 13.49
N LEU A 45 -11.66 2.55 12.97
CA LEU A 45 -11.70 1.80 11.72
C LEU A 45 -12.02 2.76 10.59
N LEU A 46 -11.21 2.70 9.54
CA LEU A 46 -11.40 3.40 8.27
C LEU A 46 -11.60 2.37 7.16
N ALA A 47 -12.37 2.73 6.13
CA ALA A 47 -12.60 1.88 4.98
C ALA A 47 -12.36 2.64 3.67
N ALA A 48 -11.68 1.96 2.74
CA ALA A 48 -11.45 2.46 1.39
C ALA A 48 -12.04 1.46 0.40
N VAL A 49 -12.93 1.97 -0.46
CA VAL A 49 -13.56 1.22 -1.55
C VAL A 49 -13.03 1.77 -2.88
N ASP A 50 -12.56 0.87 -3.74
CA ASP A 50 -11.94 1.19 -5.03
C ASP A 50 -12.69 0.44 -6.14
N LEU A 51 -13.39 1.20 -6.99
CA LEU A 51 -14.13 0.71 -8.15
C LEU A 51 -13.22 0.75 -9.38
N GLY A 52 -12.24 -0.15 -9.39
CA GLY A 52 -11.28 -0.29 -10.46
C GLY A 52 -11.84 -0.97 -11.72
N SER A 53 -11.08 -0.86 -12.82
CA SER A 53 -11.47 -1.40 -14.13
C SER A 53 -11.58 -2.94 -14.18
N ASN A 54 -10.76 -3.65 -13.42
CA ASN A 54 -10.70 -5.12 -13.42
C ASN A 54 -11.39 -5.75 -12.20
N SER A 55 -11.26 -5.13 -11.03
CA SER A 55 -11.84 -5.64 -9.79
C SER A 55 -12.26 -4.48 -8.91
N PHE A 56 -13.35 -4.67 -8.18
CA PHE A 56 -13.69 -3.81 -7.05
C PHE A 56 -13.02 -4.36 -5.81
N ARG A 57 -12.59 -3.46 -4.93
CA ARG A 57 -11.87 -3.84 -3.71
C ARG A 57 -12.33 -2.98 -2.56
N LEU A 58 -12.46 -3.61 -1.39
CA LEU A 58 -12.64 -2.96 -0.11
C LEU A 58 -11.44 -3.32 0.76
N ILE A 59 -10.88 -2.35 1.45
CA ILE A 59 -10.00 -2.59 2.60
C ILE A 59 -10.55 -1.88 3.82
N VAL A 60 -10.46 -2.54 4.97
CA VAL A 60 -10.71 -1.94 6.28
C VAL A 60 -9.38 -1.86 7.01
N GLY A 61 -9.01 -0.65 7.41
CA GLY A 61 -7.82 -0.36 8.19
C GLY A 61 -8.18 0.01 9.62
N ARG A 62 -7.45 -0.52 10.58
CA ARG A 62 -7.46 -0.07 11.97
C ARG A 62 -6.34 0.92 12.18
N VAL A 63 -6.68 2.13 12.61
CA VAL A 63 -5.72 3.17 12.96
C VAL A 63 -5.16 2.86 14.34
N GLU A 64 -3.83 2.85 14.40
CA GLU A 64 -3.06 2.77 15.63
C GLU A 64 -2.23 4.06 15.74
N GLU A 65 -2.55 4.91 16.71
CA GLU A 65 -1.77 6.11 16.98
C GLU A 65 -0.64 5.83 17.97
N THR A 66 0.58 6.24 17.67
CA THR A 66 1.74 6.17 18.56
C THR A 66 2.34 7.56 18.75
N ASP A 67 3.23 7.73 19.73
CA ASP A 67 3.93 9.00 19.95
C ASP A 67 4.80 9.41 18.75
N ALA A 68 5.16 8.46 17.88
CA ALA A 68 5.95 8.69 16.67
C ALA A 68 5.12 8.88 15.40
N GLY A 69 3.80 8.68 15.47
CA GLY A 69 2.90 8.80 14.32
C GLY A 69 1.75 7.80 14.30
N SER A 70 0.94 7.85 13.25
CA SER A 70 -0.19 6.96 13.06
C SER A 70 0.12 5.89 12.02
N GLN A 71 -0.26 4.66 12.30
CA GLN A 71 -0.14 3.55 11.36
C GLN A 71 -1.48 2.88 11.14
N ILE A 72 -1.74 2.52 9.88
CA ILE A 72 -2.96 1.82 9.50
C ILE A 72 -2.62 0.34 9.29
N TYR A 73 -3.28 -0.53 10.08
CA TYR A 73 -3.18 -1.97 9.94
C TYR A 73 -4.40 -2.50 9.21
N GLN A 74 -4.21 -3.18 8.07
CA GLN A 74 -5.32 -3.84 7.39
C GLN A 74 -5.90 -4.94 8.29
N VAL A 75 -7.18 -4.83 8.61
CA VAL A 75 -7.91 -5.83 9.41
C VAL A 75 -8.89 -6.65 8.58
N ASP A 76 -9.29 -6.14 7.43
CA ASP A 76 -10.17 -6.85 6.51
C ASP A 76 -9.95 -6.39 5.06
N ALA A 77 -10.23 -7.28 4.12
CA ALA A 77 -10.20 -6.97 2.69
C ALA A 77 -11.15 -7.86 1.91
N LEU A 78 -11.94 -7.24 1.03
CA LEU A 78 -12.75 -7.93 0.04
C LEU A 78 -12.28 -7.59 -1.37
N ARG A 79 -12.36 -8.57 -2.27
CA ARG A 79 -12.04 -8.38 -3.68
C ARG A 79 -13.07 -9.08 -4.56
N GLU A 80 -13.63 -8.33 -5.49
CA GLU A 80 -14.65 -8.80 -6.42
C GLU A 80 -14.17 -8.60 -7.87
N PRO A 81 -13.99 -9.67 -8.67
CA PRO A 81 -13.51 -9.57 -10.05
C PRO A 81 -14.63 -9.14 -11.01
N VAL A 82 -15.13 -7.91 -10.86
CA VAL A 82 -16.25 -7.36 -11.65
C VAL A 82 -15.93 -7.24 -13.15
N ARG A 83 -14.66 -6.97 -13.48
CA ARG A 83 -14.17 -6.73 -14.86
C ARG A 83 -14.99 -5.66 -15.58
N LEU A 84 -15.23 -4.53 -14.93
CA LEU A 84 -16.11 -3.47 -15.43
C LEU A 84 -15.66 -2.95 -16.80
N ALA A 85 -14.35 -2.82 -17.04
CA ALA A 85 -13.81 -2.39 -18.34
C ALA A 85 -14.11 -3.35 -19.50
N ALA A 86 -14.32 -4.64 -19.22
CA ALA A 86 -14.63 -5.62 -20.26
C ALA A 86 -16.02 -5.37 -20.87
N GLY A 87 -16.95 -4.83 -20.09
CA GLY A 87 -18.29 -4.45 -20.56
C GLY A 87 -18.40 -3.05 -21.16
N LEU A 88 -17.28 -2.34 -21.29
CA LEU A 88 -17.26 -1.03 -21.93
C LEU A 88 -17.15 -1.19 -23.45
N SER A 89 -18.21 -0.77 -24.15
CA SER A 89 -18.31 -0.80 -25.61
C SER A 89 -17.39 0.24 -26.27
N ARG A 90 -17.24 0.15 -27.60
CA ARG A 90 -16.51 1.16 -28.39
C ARG A 90 -17.12 2.56 -28.26
N ASP A 91 -18.45 2.64 -28.07
CA ASP A 91 -19.16 3.90 -27.88
C ASP A 91 -19.06 4.48 -26.46
N LYS A 92 -18.26 3.82 -25.61
CA LYS A 92 -18.07 4.12 -24.18
C LYS A 92 -19.35 3.95 -23.35
N MET A 93 -20.15 2.94 -23.68
CA MET A 93 -21.34 2.55 -22.91
C MET A 93 -21.04 1.28 -22.12
N LEU A 94 -21.40 1.24 -20.84
CA LEU A 94 -21.33 0.05 -20.01
C LEU A 94 -22.52 -0.86 -20.27
N ASP A 95 -22.25 -2.11 -20.64
CA ASP A 95 -23.29 -3.14 -20.80
C ASP A 95 -24.02 -3.45 -19.48
N ARG A 96 -25.26 -3.94 -19.60
CA ARG A 96 -26.09 -4.23 -18.43
C ARG A 96 -25.50 -5.35 -17.55
N ALA A 97 -24.88 -6.35 -18.16
CA ALA A 97 -24.33 -7.49 -17.44
C ALA A 97 -23.21 -7.06 -16.47
N SER A 98 -22.36 -6.12 -16.89
CA SER A 98 -21.26 -5.58 -16.09
C SER A 98 -21.75 -4.62 -15.02
N GLN A 99 -22.80 -3.84 -15.30
CA GLN A 99 -23.47 -3.03 -14.29
C GLN A 99 -24.04 -3.91 -13.16
N VAL A 100 -24.79 -4.97 -13.49
CA VAL A 100 -25.37 -5.90 -12.50
C VAL A 100 -24.29 -6.55 -11.64
N ARG A 101 -23.20 -7.07 -12.25
CA ARG A 101 -22.07 -7.61 -11.49
C ARG A 101 -21.44 -6.58 -10.55
N GLY A 102 -21.34 -5.33 -10.99
CA GLY A 102 -20.84 -4.22 -10.19
C GLY A 102 -21.72 -3.94 -8.98
N TRP A 103 -23.04 -3.84 -9.16
CA TRP A 103 -23.97 -3.60 -8.06
C TRP A 103 -24.01 -4.75 -7.06
N ASP A 104 -24.00 -6.00 -7.53
CA ASP A 104 -23.99 -7.14 -6.62
C ASP A 104 -22.72 -7.21 -5.78
N ALA A 105 -21.55 -6.84 -6.35
CA ALA A 105 -20.32 -6.67 -5.59
C ALA A 105 -20.43 -5.56 -4.54
N LEU A 106 -21.03 -4.42 -4.90
CA LEU A 106 -21.21 -3.30 -3.97
C LEU A 106 -22.21 -3.60 -2.86
N LYS A 107 -23.25 -4.41 -3.11
CA LYS A 107 -24.15 -4.89 -2.04
C LYS A 107 -23.38 -5.66 -0.96
N ARG A 108 -22.48 -6.56 -1.37
CA ARG A 108 -21.62 -7.31 -0.43
C ARG A 108 -20.69 -6.38 0.35
N PHE A 109 -20.16 -5.34 -0.29
CA PHE A 109 -19.33 -4.34 0.40
C PHE A 109 -20.18 -3.50 1.36
N GLY A 110 -21.39 -3.10 0.97
CA GLY A 110 -22.32 -2.35 1.81
C GLY A 110 -22.78 -3.13 3.05
N GLU A 111 -23.01 -4.45 2.92
CA GLU A 111 -23.24 -5.33 4.06
C GLU A 111 -22.09 -5.28 5.06
N ARG A 112 -20.85 -5.28 4.57
CA ARG A 112 -19.65 -5.22 5.41
C ARG A 112 -19.43 -3.85 6.06
N LEU A 113 -19.90 -2.79 5.42
CA LEU A 113 -19.72 -1.39 5.83
C LEU A 113 -20.91 -0.82 6.62
N ARG A 114 -21.96 -1.60 6.86
CA ARG A 114 -23.23 -1.13 7.46
C ARG A 114 -23.07 -0.34 8.76
N ASP A 115 -22.12 -0.73 9.60
CA ASP A 115 -21.90 -0.13 10.92
C ASP A 115 -20.79 0.95 10.93
N PHE A 116 -20.28 1.34 9.75
CA PHE A 116 -19.28 2.41 9.66
C PHE A 116 -19.95 3.79 9.70
N HIS A 117 -19.28 4.72 10.38
CA HIS A 117 -19.63 6.14 10.27
C HIS A 117 -19.36 6.64 8.84
N PRO A 118 -20.24 7.49 8.25
CA PRO A 118 -20.05 8.05 6.90
C PRO A 118 -18.66 8.66 6.67
N ASP A 119 -18.15 9.41 7.63
CA ASP A 119 -16.83 10.07 7.53
C ASP A 119 -15.63 9.10 7.60
N HIS A 120 -15.86 7.82 7.90
CA HIS A 120 -14.83 6.79 7.98
C HIS A 120 -14.78 5.88 6.75
N VAL A 121 -15.62 6.14 5.75
CA VAL A 121 -15.65 5.37 4.50
C VAL A 121 -15.46 6.31 3.33
N ARG A 122 -14.52 5.97 2.45
CA ARG A 122 -14.37 6.67 1.17
C ARG A 122 -14.36 5.67 0.03
N ALA A 123 -15.28 5.88 -0.90
CA ALA A 123 -15.39 5.08 -2.10
C ALA A 123 -14.99 5.91 -3.32
N VAL A 124 -14.02 5.42 -4.08
CA VAL A 124 -13.52 6.07 -5.28
C VAL A 124 -13.73 5.19 -6.50
N ALA A 125 -14.03 5.82 -7.63
CA ALA A 125 -14.20 5.21 -8.93
C ALA A 125 -13.18 5.79 -9.91
N THR A 126 -12.51 4.89 -10.65
CA THR A 126 -11.36 5.27 -11.48
C THR A 126 -11.68 5.20 -12.97
N ASN A 127 -10.70 4.84 -13.80
CA ASN A 127 -10.71 5.03 -15.24
C ASN A 127 -11.99 4.59 -15.96
N THR A 128 -12.55 3.42 -15.64
CA THR A 128 -13.71 2.89 -16.38
C THR A 128 -14.95 3.78 -16.23
N LEU A 129 -15.22 4.27 -15.01
CA LEU A 129 -16.38 5.12 -14.75
C LEU A 129 -16.11 6.58 -15.16
N ARG A 130 -14.85 7.00 -15.20
CA ARG A 130 -14.43 8.28 -15.76
C ARG A 130 -14.71 8.41 -17.26
N ILE A 131 -14.64 7.31 -18.01
CA ILE A 131 -14.84 7.32 -19.47
C ILE A 131 -16.23 6.87 -19.93
N ALA A 132 -17.00 6.18 -19.09
CA ALA A 132 -18.31 5.67 -19.46
C ALA A 132 -19.36 6.79 -19.56
N LYS A 133 -20.04 6.89 -20.70
CA LYS A 133 -21.07 7.92 -20.95
C LYS A 133 -22.32 7.73 -20.08
N ASN A 134 -22.64 6.49 -19.73
CA ASN A 134 -23.74 6.14 -18.83
C ASN A 134 -23.27 5.86 -17.39
N ALA A 135 -22.15 6.44 -16.96
CA ALA A 135 -21.66 6.29 -15.59
C ALA A 135 -22.68 6.78 -14.54
N GLY A 136 -23.41 7.87 -14.83
CA GLY A 136 -24.42 8.41 -13.90
C GLY A 136 -25.52 7.42 -13.55
N GLU A 137 -26.03 6.67 -14.54
CA GLU A 137 -27.02 5.61 -14.33
C GLU A 137 -26.46 4.49 -13.45
N PHE A 138 -25.22 4.07 -13.71
CA PHE A 138 -24.56 3.07 -12.89
C PHE A 138 -24.35 3.54 -11.44
N LEU A 139 -23.92 4.80 -11.26
CA LEU A 139 -23.55 5.37 -9.96
C LEU A 139 -24.75 5.52 -9.02
N GLY A 140 -25.94 5.85 -9.53
CA GLY A 140 -27.15 5.94 -8.70
C GLY A 140 -27.45 4.63 -7.96
N GLU A 141 -27.51 3.53 -8.71
CA GLU A 141 -27.71 2.18 -8.16
C GLU A 141 -26.50 1.69 -7.35
N ALA A 142 -25.28 2.05 -7.77
CA ALA A 142 -24.05 1.67 -7.07
C ALA A 142 -23.95 2.29 -5.67
N GLN A 143 -24.29 3.56 -5.52
CA GLN A 143 -24.31 4.25 -4.21
C GLN A 143 -25.40 3.67 -3.31
N ALA A 144 -26.58 3.36 -3.86
CA ALA A 144 -27.66 2.72 -3.11
C ALA A 144 -27.27 1.31 -2.63
N ALA A 145 -26.57 0.55 -3.47
CA ALA A 145 -26.04 -0.77 -3.13
C ALA A 145 -24.94 -0.72 -2.07
N LEU A 146 -24.04 0.25 -2.16
CA LEU A 146 -22.91 0.40 -1.23
C LEU A 146 -23.33 1.01 0.11
N GLY A 147 -24.32 1.91 0.11
CA GLY A 147 -24.72 2.71 1.27
C GLY A 147 -23.86 3.96 1.51
N PHE A 148 -22.91 4.25 0.62
CA PHE A 148 -21.97 5.38 0.72
C PHE A 148 -21.84 6.11 -0.63
N PRO A 149 -21.52 7.42 -0.63
CA PRO A 149 -21.25 8.16 -1.86
C PRO A 149 -20.02 7.60 -2.58
N ILE A 150 -20.02 7.67 -3.91
CA ILE A 150 -18.92 7.19 -4.75
C ILE A 150 -18.36 8.37 -5.55
N GLU A 151 -17.10 8.72 -5.30
CA GLU A 151 -16.39 9.79 -5.99
C GLU A 151 -15.72 9.27 -7.27
N VAL A 152 -16.10 9.78 -8.43
CA VAL A 152 -15.31 9.53 -9.66
C VAL A 152 -14.12 10.48 -9.67
N ILE A 153 -12.92 9.93 -9.48
CA ILE A 153 -11.69 10.72 -9.35
C ILE A 153 -11.00 10.94 -10.70
N ALA A 154 -10.41 12.13 -10.86
CA ALA A 154 -9.53 12.44 -11.99
C ALA A 154 -8.25 11.61 -11.92
N GLY A 155 -7.62 11.33 -13.06
CA GLY A 155 -6.38 10.53 -13.09
C GLY A 155 -5.24 11.12 -12.26
N ARG A 156 -5.13 12.45 -12.16
CA ARG A 156 -4.14 13.10 -11.28
C ARG A 156 -4.42 12.89 -9.78
N GLU A 157 -5.70 12.84 -9.40
CA GLU A 157 -6.07 12.56 -8.01
C GLU A 157 -5.84 11.09 -7.66
N GLU A 158 -6.13 10.19 -8.61
CA GLU A 158 -5.76 8.77 -8.52
C GLU A 158 -4.25 8.61 -8.33
N ALA A 159 -3.43 9.31 -9.13
CA ALA A 159 -1.98 9.32 -9.00
C ALA A 159 -1.50 9.86 -7.63
N ARG A 160 -2.12 10.94 -7.13
CA ARG A 160 -1.79 11.50 -5.80
C ARG A 160 -2.04 10.49 -4.69
N LEU A 161 -3.20 9.83 -4.70
CA LEU A 161 -3.57 8.82 -3.71
C LEU A 161 -2.69 7.58 -3.83
N ILE A 162 -2.38 7.12 -5.05
CA ILE A 162 -1.41 6.03 -5.27
C ILE A 162 -0.06 6.36 -4.64
N TYR A 163 0.44 7.58 -4.85
CA TYR A 163 1.70 8.02 -4.27
C TYR A 163 1.64 8.07 -2.74
N ALA A 164 0.55 8.59 -2.16
CA ALA A 164 0.35 8.57 -0.71
C ALA A 164 0.42 7.13 -0.16
N GLY A 165 -0.25 6.17 -0.81
CA GLY A 165 -0.20 4.77 -0.40
C GLY A 165 1.18 4.14 -0.55
N ALA A 166 1.87 4.41 -1.66
CA ALA A 166 3.21 3.90 -1.92
C ALA A 166 4.23 4.48 -0.92
N ALA A 167 4.23 5.80 -0.71
CA ALA A 167 5.15 6.50 0.18
C ALA A 167 5.04 6.04 1.64
N HIS A 168 3.86 5.63 2.11
CA HIS A 168 3.68 5.06 3.45
C HIS A 168 3.96 3.55 3.53
N SER A 169 4.22 2.88 2.41
CA SER A 169 4.50 1.43 2.36
C SER A 169 5.93 1.08 2.04
N VAL A 170 6.69 2.02 1.49
CA VAL A 170 8.11 1.88 1.19
C VAL A 170 8.93 2.71 2.17
N PRO A 171 10.13 2.26 2.56
CA PRO A 171 11.02 3.05 3.39
C PRO A 171 11.24 4.46 2.84
N ALA A 172 11.47 5.44 3.69
CA ALA A 172 11.88 6.77 3.25
C ALA A 172 13.18 6.65 2.42
N SER A 173 13.18 7.25 1.24
CA SER A 173 14.38 7.41 0.40
C SER A 173 14.88 8.84 0.62
N ALA A 174 16.20 9.03 0.63
CA ALA A 174 16.81 10.36 0.70
C ALA A 174 16.57 11.18 -0.59
N GLY A 175 16.17 10.53 -1.67
CA GLY A 175 15.95 11.14 -2.98
C GLY A 175 14.49 11.20 -3.43
N LYS A 176 14.32 11.54 -4.70
CA LYS A 176 13.08 11.39 -5.44
C LYS A 176 12.87 9.92 -5.80
N ARG A 177 11.61 9.51 -5.84
CA ARG A 177 11.18 8.21 -6.34
C ARG A 177 10.22 8.38 -7.50
N LEU A 178 10.37 7.52 -8.49
CA LEU A 178 9.37 7.25 -9.51
C LEU A 178 8.43 6.15 -8.99
N VAL A 179 7.13 6.38 -9.02
CA VAL A 179 6.09 5.38 -8.78
C VAL A 179 5.32 5.18 -10.08
N VAL A 180 5.18 3.93 -10.50
CA VAL A 180 4.40 3.53 -11.67
C VAL A 180 3.33 2.55 -11.25
N ASP A 181 2.06 2.87 -11.50
CA ASP A 181 0.92 1.98 -11.23
C ASP A 181 0.24 1.62 -12.55
N ILE A 182 0.40 0.37 -12.99
CA ILE A 182 -0.25 -0.13 -14.21
C ILE A 182 -1.61 -0.73 -13.82
N GLY A 183 -2.63 0.10 -13.92
CA GLY A 183 -4.03 -0.26 -13.74
C GLY A 183 -4.62 -1.05 -14.92
N GLY A 184 -5.94 -1.24 -14.86
CA GLY A 184 -6.67 -1.96 -15.92
C GLY A 184 -6.89 -1.12 -17.18
N GLY A 185 -7.15 0.18 -17.02
CA GLY A 185 -7.44 1.07 -18.15
C GLY A 185 -6.64 2.38 -18.18
N SER A 186 -5.87 2.67 -17.14
CA SER A 186 -4.91 3.77 -17.08
C SER A 186 -3.62 3.30 -16.39
N THR A 187 -2.56 4.09 -16.55
CA THR A 187 -1.28 3.93 -15.88
C THR A 187 -0.87 5.28 -15.31
N GLU A 188 -0.61 5.31 -14.01
CA GLU A 188 -0.21 6.51 -13.29
C GLU A 188 1.31 6.57 -13.11
N PHE A 189 1.89 7.74 -13.33
CA PHE A 189 3.33 8.02 -13.21
C PHE A 189 3.52 9.16 -12.23
N ILE A 190 4.22 8.91 -11.14
CA ILE A 190 4.45 9.90 -10.09
C ILE A 190 5.93 10.02 -9.81
N ILE A 191 6.47 11.23 -9.83
CA ILE A 191 7.74 11.52 -9.18
C ILE A 191 7.43 12.28 -7.90
N GLY A 192 7.98 11.85 -6.78
CA GLY A 192 7.85 12.60 -5.53
C GLY A 192 9.05 12.39 -4.61
N SER A 193 9.14 13.21 -3.58
CA SER A 193 10.15 13.11 -2.53
C SER A 193 9.46 12.99 -1.18
N HIS A 194 9.91 12.04 -0.36
CA HIS A 194 9.28 11.65 0.90
C HIS A 194 7.78 11.32 0.70
N TYR A 195 6.89 12.15 1.25
CA TYR A 195 5.44 12.04 1.16
C TYR A 195 4.80 13.06 0.20
N THR A 196 5.62 13.88 -0.47
CA THR A 196 5.15 14.95 -1.34
C THR A 196 5.33 14.58 -2.81
N PRO A 197 4.24 14.46 -3.59
CA PRO A 197 4.35 14.30 -5.04
C PRO A 197 4.82 15.61 -5.68
N ILE A 198 5.71 15.49 -6.68
CA ILE A 198 6.31 16.61 -7.44
C ILE A 198 5.74 16.65 -8.86
N LYS A 199 5.61 15.48 -9.50
CA LYS A 199 4.99 15.31 -10.82
C LYS A 199 4.01 14.16 -10.79
N MET A 200 2.86 14.35 -11.41
CA MET A 200 1.79 13.35 -11.47
C MET A 200 1.14 13.40 -12.84
N GLU A 201 1.16 12.26 -13.52
CA GLU A 201 0.45 12.07 -14.78
C GLU A 201 -0.30 10.74 -14.78
N SER A 202 -1.40 10.69 -15.51
CA SER A 202 -2.21 9.48 -15.71
C SER A 202 -2.48 9.34 -17.20
N LEU A 203 -1.95 8.26 -17.78
CA LEU A 203 -2.06 7.95 -19.20
C LEU A 203 -3.15 6.90 -19.41
N TYR A 204 -3.92 7.01 -20.50
CA TYR A 204 -5.04 6.09 -20.81
C TYR A 204 -4.57 4.76 -21.43
N ILE A 205 -3.52 4.17 -20.86
CA ILE A 205 -2.98 2.84 -21.20
C ILE A 205 -3.07 1.94 -19.98
N GLY A 206 -3.58 0.72 -20.11
CA GLY A 206 -3.71 -0.20 -18.98
C GLY A 206 -3.74 -1.65 -19.42
N CYS A 207 -3.43 -2.57 -18.51
CA CYS A 207 -3.22 -3.99 -18.87
C CYS A 207 -4.45 -4.65 -19.52
N VAL A 208 -5.68 -4.27 -19.15
CA VAL A 208 -6.92 -4.83 -19.72
C VAL A 208 -7.17 -4.28 -21.12
N SER A 209 -7.12 -2.96 -21.29
CA SER A 209 -7.35 -2.31 -22.59
C SER A 209 -6.28 -2.74 -23.61
N HIS A 210 -5.03 -2.83 -23.16
CA HIS A 210 -3.90 -3.21 -24.00
C HIS A 210 -3.93 -4.69 -24.38
N SER A 211 -4.24 -5.59 -23.43
CA SER A 211 -4.46 -7.01 -23.76
C SER A 211 -5.56 -7.23 -24.78
N ARG A 212 -6.69 -6.51 -24.64
CA ARG A 212 -7.81 -6.61 -25.58
C ARG A 212 -7.46 -6.10 -26.97
N ALA A 213 -6.61 -5.08 -27.06
CA ALA A 213 -6.23 -4.47 -28.32
C ALA A 213 -5.21 -5.30 -29.11
N PHE A 214 -4.19 -5.84 -28.43
CA PHE A 214 -3.03 -6.45 -29.10
C PHE A 214 -2.96 -7.98 -28.98
N PHE A 215 -3.61 -8.58 -27.99
CA PHE A 215 -3.53 -10.02 -27.71
C PHE A 215 -4.94 -10.66 -27.65
N PRO A 216 -5.74 -10.55 -28.72
CA PRO A 216 -7.09 -11.14 -28.75
C PRO A 216 -7.00 -12.66 -28.56
N ALA A 217 -7.93 -13.21 -27.76
CA ALA A 217 -7.93 -14.61 -27.33
C ALA A 217 -6.64 -15.07 -26.61
N GLY A 218 -5.78 -14.13 -26.22
CA GLY A 218 -4.52 -14.41 -25.56
C GLY A 218 -3.41 -14.89 -26.48
N ASN A 219 -3.55 -14.76 -27.81
CA ASN A 219 -2.48 -15.10 -28.75
C ASN A 219 -1.34 -14.09 -28.65
N VAL A 220 -0.10 -14.57 -28.64
CA VAL A 220 1.12 -13.77 -28.50
C VAL A 220 2.17 -14.28 -29.47
N ASP A 221 2.68 -13.39 -30.31
CA ASP A 221 3.84 -13.62 -31.16
C ASP A 221 4.78 -12.40 -31.09
N GLU A 222 5.93 -12.49 -31.76
CA GLU A 222 6.93 -11.41 -31.75
C GLU A 222 6.42 -10.11 -32.36
N TYR A 223 5.63 -10.20 -33.44
CA TYR A 223 5.09 -9.03 -34.12
C TYR A 223 4.06 -8.29 -33.26
N THR A 224 3.07 -9.01 -32.74
CA THR A 224 2.00 -8.49 -31.88
C THR A 224 2.57 -7.92 -30.58
N MET A 225 3.54 -8.60 -29.95
CA MET A 225 4.24 -8.09 -28.78
C MET A 225 4.96 -6.78 -29.09
N ARG A 226 5.68 -6.71 -30.22
CA ARG A 226 6.36 -5.48 -30.64
C ARG A 226 5.38 -4.33 -30.92
N GLN A 227 4.24 -4.61 -31.54
CA GLN A 227 3.20 -3.59 -31.75
C GLN A 227 2.63 -3.06 -30.43
N ALA A 228 2.42 -3.96 -29.45
CA ALA A 228 1.96 -3.58 -28.12
C ALA A 228 2.99 -2.71 -27.38
N GLU A 229 4.28 -3.08 -27.41
CA GLU A 229 5.38 -2.29 -26.85
C GLU A 229 5.45 -0.90 -27.49
N LEU A 230 5.44 -0.81 -28.82
CA LEU A 230 5.51 0.46 -29.55
C LEU A 230 4.29 1.36 -29.26
N ALA A 231 3.11 0.76 -29.10
CA ALA A 231 1.91 1.51 -28.75
C ALA A 231 1.98 2.08 -27.33
N ALA A 232 2.43 1.29 -26.36
CA ALA A 232 2.65 1.78 -25.00
C ALA A 232 3.77 2.84 -24.95
N GLY A 233 4.86 2.62 -25.69
CA GLY A 233 5.99 3.54 -25.78
C GLY A 233 5.57 4.93 -26.28
N ARG A 234 4.77 5.00 -27.35
CA ARG A 234 4.25 6.30 -27.87
C ARG A 234 3.47 7.10 -26.84
N GLU A 235 2.67 6.44 -26.02
CA GLU A 235 1.88 7.10 -24.97
C GLU A 235 2.78 7.59 -23.83
N ILE A 236 3.75 6.78 -23.41
CA ILE A 236 4.72 7.14 -22.36
C ILE A 236 5.70 8.23 -22.84
N GLN A 237 6.03 8.26 -24.13
CA GLN A 237 6.91 9.25 -24.73
C GLN A 237 6.41 10.68 -24.52
N ILE A 238 5.09 10.88 -24.37
CA ILE A 238 4.47 12.18 -24.08
C ILE A 238 5.06 12.82 -22.82
N ILE A 239 5.39 12.01 -21.80
CA ILE A 239 5.89 12.48 -20.50
C ILE A 239 7.40 12.25 -20.31
N SER A 240 8.02 11.41 -21.14
CA SER A 240 9.33 10.83 -20.84
C SER A 240 10.45 11.87 -20.69
N ALA A 241 10.49 12.90 -21.54
CA ALA A 241 11.54 13.93 -21.50
C ALA A 241 11.49 14.74 -20.19
N GLU A 242 10.30 15.15 -19.77
CA GLU A 242 10.10 15.93 -18.55
C GLU A 242 10.37 15.11 -17.29
N TYR A 243 9.96 13.83 -17.30
CA TYR A 243 10.22 12.91 -16.20
C TYR A 243 11.73 12.65 -16.06
N LYS A 244 12.43 12.30 -17.15
CA LYS A 244 13.88 12.10 -17.13
C LYS A 244 14.66 13.34 -16.69
N LYS A 245 14.21 14.54 -17.10
CA LYS A 245 14.79 15.82 -16.62
C LYS A 245 14.62 16.00 -15.11
N THR A 246 13.51 15.52 -14.55
CA THR A 246 13.23 15.64 -13.11
C THR A 246 14.10 14.69 -12.29
N GLY A 247 14.33 13.48 -12.82
CA GLY A 247 15.15 12.45 -12.22
C GLY A 247 14.52 11.78 -11.01
N TRP A 248 15.05 10.60 -10.68
CA TRP A 248 14.74 9.81 -9.49
C TRP A 248 15.92 8.90 -9.17
N GLU A 249 16.03 8.54 -7.89
CA GLU A 249 17.05 7.63 -7.37
C GLU A 249 16.48 6.21 -7.19
N GLN A 250 15.15 6.09 -7.06
CA GLN A 250 14.45 4.82 -6.90
C GLN A 250 13.23 4.74 -7.82
N ALA A 251 12.96 3.57 -8.38
CA ALA A 251 11.73 3.29 -9.12
C ALA A 251 10.91 2.18 -8.42
N ILE A 252 9.62 2.43 -8.24
CA ILE A 252 8.65 1.56 -7.55
C ILE A 252 7.49 1.26 -8.50
N GLY A 253 7.18 -0.03 -8.67
CA GLY A 253 5.99 -0.52 -9.31
C GLY A 253 4.91 -0.83 -8.28
N SER A 254 3.73 -0.24 -8.44
CA SER A 254 2.58 -0.49 -7.56
C SER A 254 1.52 -1.38 -8.24
N SER A 255 0.53 -1.79 -7.46
CA SER A 255 -0.67 -2.53 -7.88
C SER A 255 -0.41 -3.95 -8.40
N GLY A 256 -1.44 -4.53 -9.00
CA GLY A 256 -1.48 -5.97 -9.30
C GLY A 256 -0.62 -6.39 -10.50
N THR A 257 -0.28 -5.48 -11.40
CA THR A 257 0.53 -5.79 -12.59
C THR A 257 2.01 -5.90 -12.21
N ALA A 258 2.59 -4.87 -11.61
CA ALA A 258 3.99 -4.89 -11.19
C ALA A 258 4.28 -6.06 -10.24
N ARG A 259 3.43 -6.28 -9.23
CA ARG A 259 3.57 -7.42 -8.31
C ARG A 259 3.52 -8.78 -9.02
N ALA A 260 2.58 -8.95 -9.96
CA ALA A 260 2.49 -10.21 -10.69
C ALA A 260 3.71 -10.44 -11.58
N LEU A 261 4.26 -9.38 -12.20
CA LEU A 261 5.48 -9.47 -12.99
C LEU A 261 6.67 -9.82 -12.10
N ALA A 262 6.86 -9.15 -10.96
CA ALA A 262 7.89 -9.45 -9.97
C ALA A 262 7.81 -10.91 -9.48
N GLU A 263 6.63 -11.34 -8.99
CA GLU A 263 6.40 -12.73 -8.54
C GLU A 263 6.76 -13.75 -9.64
N LEU A 264 6.43 -13.46 -10.91
CA LEU A 264 6.74 -14.35 -12.03
C LEU A 264 8.24 -14.36 -12.37
N VAL A 265 8.91 -13.22 -12.39
CA VAL A 265 10.34 -13.19 -12.74
C VAL A 265 11.20 -13.77 -11.63
N GLU A 266 10.82 -13.55 -10.37
CA GLU A 266 11.51 -14.10 -9.20
C GLU A 266 11.32 -15.63 -9.11
N ALA A 267 10.07 -16.11 -9.11
CA ALA A 267 9.77 -17.52 -8.90
C ALA A 267 10.26 -18.45 -10.03
N ASN A 268 10.54 -17.89 -11.21
CA ASN A 268 11.02 -18.64 -12.37
C ASN A 268 12.51 -18.35 -12.67
N GLY A 269 13.21 -17.63 -11.80
CA GLY A 269 14.64 -17.33 -11.96
C GLY A 269 14.97 -16.51 -13.21
N PHE A 270 14.04 -15.64 -13.63
CA PHE A 270 14.20 -14.82 -14.82
C PHE A 270 14.95 -13.52 -14.55
N ASN A 271 15.00 -13.01 -13.33
CA ASN A 271 15.77 -11.79 -13.03
C ASN A 271 17.27 -11.94 -13.33
N ASP A 272 17.95 -10.81 -13.48
CA ASP A 272 19.38 -10.81 -13.77
C ASP A 272 20.21 -11.41 -12.63
N PRO A 273 21.40 -11.98 -12.93
CA PRO A 273 22.22 -12.65 -11.92
C PRO A 273 22.48 -11.77 -10.71
N GLY A 274 22.19 -12.30 -9.52
CA GLY A 274 22.34 -11.59 -8.24
C GLY A 274 21.12 -10.77 -7.81
N VAL A 275 20.08 -10.65 -8.63
CA VAL A 275 18.82 -9.97 -8.28
C VAL A 275 17.76 -10.99 -7.87
N THR A 276 17.37 -10.96 -6.60
CA THR A 276 16.41 -11.92 -6.02
C THR A 276 15.02 -11.34 -5.79
N HIS A 277 14.85 -10.03 -5.94
CA HIS A 277 13.59 -9.31 -5.72
C HIS A 277 13.41 -8.22 -6.77
N GLY A 278 12.17 -7.84 -7.05
CA GLY A 278 11.82 -6.77 -7.97
C GLY A 278 11.86 -7.21 -9.42
N ILE A 279 11.97 -6.23 -10.31
CA ILE A 279 11.90 -6.42 -11.75
C ILE A 279 13.14 -5.82 -12.39
N THR A 280 13.88 -6.62 -13.15
CA THR A 280 14.93 -6.12 -14.05
C THR A 280 14.49 -6.13 -15.50
N ARG A 281 15.16 -5.32 -16.33
CA ARG A 281 14.99 -5.36 -17.79
C ARG A 281 15.19 -6.76 -18.35
N GLY A 282 16.27 -7.44 -17.93
CA GLY A 282 16.55 -8.81 -18.36
C GLY A 282 15.48 -9.81 -17.93
N GLY A 283 14.90 -9.62 -16.74
CA GLY A 283 13.76 -10.38 -16.23
C GLY A 283 12.52 -10.28 -17.11
N LEU A 284 12.13 -9.06 -17.48
CA LEU A 284 11.00 -8.82 -18.37
C LEU A 284 11.23 -9.42 -19.77
N GLU A 285 12.45 -9.29 -20.30
CA GLU A 285 12.81 -9.85 -21.61
C GLU A 285 12.78 -11.39 -21.62
N ARG A 286 13.22 -12.04 -20.55
CA ARG A 286 13.11 -13.50 -20.40
C ARG A 286 11.65 -13.94 -20.28
N LEU A 287 10.84 -13.21 -19.51
CA LEU A 287 9.40 -13.46 -19.39
C LEU A 287 8.69 -13.28 -20.74
N LYS A 288 9.04 -12.24 -21.51
CA LYS A 288 8.55 -11.99 -22.87
C LYS A 288 8.84 -13.16 -23.80
N ARG A 289 10.09 -13.65 -23.81
CA ARG A 289 10.48 -14.82 -24.62
C ARG A 289 9.69 -16.07 -24.24
N ALA A 290 9.49 -16.31 -22.94
CA ALA A 290 8.67 -17.44 -22.48
C ALA A 290 7.22 -17.33 -22.95
N LEU A 291 6.65 -16.12 -22.92
CA LEU A 291 5.29 -15.84 -23.37
C LEU A 291 5.12 -16.06 -24.88
N ILE A 292 6.04 -15.53 -25.69
CA ILE A 292 6.04 -15.72 -27.16
C ILE A 292 6.20 -17.20 -27.50
N LYS A 293 7.10 -17.91 -26.81
CA LYS A 293 7.31 -19.36 -27.02
C LYS A 293 6.06 -20.18 -26.71
N ALA A 294 5.21 -19.72 -25.79
CA ALA A 294 3.95 -20.39 -25.48
C ALA A 294 2.86 -20.15 -26.56
N GLU A 295 3.04 -19.17 -27.44
CA GLU A 295 2.13 -18.69 -28.51
C GLU A 295 0.77 -18.18 -28.03
N ASN A 296 0.33 -18.61 -26.85
CA ASN A 296 -0.90 -18.20 -26.22
C ASN A 296 -0.71 -18.16 -24.70
N VAL A 297 -1.15 -17.08 -24.07
CA VAL A 297 -1.02 -16.88 -22.62
C VAL A 297 -1.67 -17.99 -21.78
N ASN A 298 -2.71 -18.66 -22.30
CA ASN A 298 -3.39 -19.76 -21.60
C ASN A 298 -2.57 -21.07 -21.60
N ARG A 299 -1.57 -21.18 -22.49
CA ARG A 299 -0.65 -22.33 -22.54
C ARG A 299 0.60 -22.11 -21.69
N LEU A 300 0.81 -20.88 -21.21
CA LEU A 300 1.96 -20.52 -20.40
C LEU A 300 1.91 -21.25 -19.06
N LYS A 301 2.97 -22.00 -18.77
CA LYS A 301 3.16 -22.71 -17.51
C LYS A 301 4.34 -22.08 -16.79
N LEU A 302 4.04 -21.21 -15.82
CA LEU A 302 5.04 -20.59 -14.94
C LEU A 302 4.64 -20.82 -13.49
N VAL A 303 5.64 -20.92 -12.63
CA VAL A 303 5.44 -20.92 -11.18
C VAL A 303 4.82 -19.58 -10.78
N SER A 304 3.86 -19.62 -9.85
CA SER A 304 3.14 -18.43 -9.33
C SER A 304 2.22 -17.70 -10.31
N LEU A 305 1.92 -18.27 -11.49
CA LEU A 305 0.94 -17.70 -12.42
C LEU A 305 -0.50 -17.91 -11.91
N LYS A 306 -1.11 -16.85 -11.38
CA LYS A 306 -2.51 -16.86 -10.91
C LYS A 306 -3.48 -16.78 -12.10
N GLY A 307 -4.54 -17.60 -12.08
CA GLY A 307 -5.49 -17.73 -13.19
C GLY A 307 -6.22 -16.43 -13.56
N ASP A 308 -6.45 -15.54 -12.59
CA ASP A 308 -7.09 -14.25 -12.81
C ASP A 308 -6.16 -13.21 -13.47
N ARG A 309 -4.85 -13.49 -13.54
CA ARG A 309 -3.84 -12.64 -14.19
C ARG A 309 -3.58 -13.01 -15.64
N ILE A 310 -3.83 -14.26 -16.03
CA ILE A 310 -3.61 -14.77 -17.39
C ILE A 310 -4.19 -13.83 -18.47
N PRO A 311 -5.45 -13.35 -18.37
CA PRO A 311 -6.05 -12.53 -19.44
C PRO A 311 -5.40 -11.15 -19.64
N VAL A 312 -4.68 -10.64 -18.64
CA VAL A 312 -4.11 -9.29 -18.62
C VAL A 312 -2.58 -9.27 -18.64
N LEU A 313 -1.94 -10.44 -18.59
CA LEU A 313 -0.50 -10.57 -18.44
C LEU A 313 0.28 -9.97 -19.61
N ALA A 314 -0.08 -10.32 -20.85
CA ALA A 314 0.64 -9.84 -22.04
C ALA A 314 0.59 -8.32 -22.18
N GLY A 315 -0.60 -7.71 -22.00
CA GLY A 315 -0.77 -6.27 -21.98
C GLY A 315 0.06 -5.61 -20.89
N GLY A 316 -0.04 -6.09 -19.66
CA GLY A 316 0.75 -5.56 -18.53
C GLY A 316 2.25 -5.66 -18.72
N LEU A 317 2.74 -6.79 -19.25
CA LEU A 317 4.16 -7.00 -19.58
C LEU A 317 4.65 -6.00 -20.63
N SER A 318 3.93 -5.84 -21.74
CA SER A 318 4.31 -4.91 -22.81
C SER A 318 4.34 -3.45 -22.35
N ILE A 319 3.42 -3.04 -21.46
CA ILE A 319 3.44 -1.70 -20.86
C ILE A 319 4.67 -1.55 -19.96
N MET A 320 4.96 -2.52 -19.10
CA MET A 320 6.13 -2.44 -18.21
C MET A 320 7.45 -2.41 -18.99
N ILE A 321 7.58 -3.15 -20.08
CA ILE A 321 8.75 -3.07 -20.97
C ILE A 321 8.87 -1.66 -21.55
N ALA A 322 7.78 -1.08 -22.04
CA ALA A 322 7.78 0.29 -22.55
C ALA A 322 8.13 1.33 -21.47
N VAL A 323 7.74 1.12 -20.21
CA VAL A 323 8.15 1.95 -19.07
C VAL A 323 9.67 1.91 -18.91
N PHE A 324 10.27 0.72 -18.93
CA PHE A 324 11.73 0.56 -18.85
C PHE A 324 12.42 1.25 -20.03
N ASP A 325 11.92 1.08 -21.25
CA ASP A 325 12.50 1.66 -22.47
C ASP A 325 12.44 3.19 -22.48
N GLU A 326 11.26 3.77 -22.28
CA GLU A 326 11.04 5.20 -22.44
C GLU A 326 11.63 6.04 -21.30
N LEU A 327 11.60 5.51 -20.07
CA LEU A 327 12.09 6.20 -18.88
C LEU A 327 13.55 5.86 -18.56
N GLY A 328 14.14 4.86 -19.21
CA GLY A 328 15.53 4.45 -18.96
C GLY A 328 15.71 3.85 -17.57
N VAL A 329 14.74 3.09 -17.10
CA VAL A 329 14.80 2.39 -15.81
C VAL A 329 15.48 1.04 -16.01
N ASP A 330 16.37 0.66 -15.09
CA ASP A 330 17.07 -0.63 -15.11
C ASP A 330 16.49 -1.63 -14.10
N TYR A 331 15.90 -1.10 -13.03
CA TYR A 331 15.40 -1.87 -11.91
C TYR A 331 14.17 -1.19 -11.28
N VAL A 332 13.17 -1.99 -10.92
CA VAL A 332 11.94 -1.54 -10.25
C VAL A 332 11.64 -2.43 -9.05
N ASP A 333 11.61 -1.85 -7.85
CA ASP A 333 11.06 -2.50 -6.66
C ASP A 333 9.53 -2.58 -6.75
N THR A 334 8.89 -3.44 -5.96
CA THR A 334 7.43 -3.47 -5.87
C THR A 334 6.91 -3.15 -4.48
N THR A 335 5.67 -2.65 -4.41
CA THR A 335 4.99 -2.36 -3.15
C THR A 335 3.52 -2.78 -3.22
N ASP A 336 2.98 -3.20 -2.07
CA ASP A 336 1.55 -3.41 -1.88
C ASP A 336 0.80 -2.09 -1.62
N GLY A 337 1.54 -1.00 -1.33
CA GLY A 337 1.03 0.34 -1.14
C GLY A 337 0.57 0.98 -2.45
N ALA A 338 -0.74 1.22 -2.57
CA ALA A 338 -1.35 1.79 -3.76
C ALA A 338 -2.54 2.68 -3.38
N LEU A 339 -3.42 2.95 -4.36
CA LEU A 339 -4.62 3.78 -4.25
C LEU A 339 -5.38 3.61 -2.92
N ARG A 340 -5.76 2.38 -2.55
CA ARG A 340 -6.63 2.15 -1.38
C ARG A 340 -5.96 2.55 -0.06
N LEU A 341 -4.68 2.25 0.09
CA LEU A 341 -3.96 2.67 1.30
C LEU A 341 -3.78 4.19 1.31
N GLY A 342 -3.56 4.79 0.14
CA GLY A 342 -3.59 6.25 -0.02
C GLY A 342 -4.90 6.86 0.41
N VAL A 343 -6.03 6.29 -0.01
CA VAL A 343 -7.38 6.72 0.42
C VAL A 343 -7.54 6.65 1.93
N LEU A 344 -7.04 5.59 2.58
CA LEU A 344 -7.09 5.49 4.04
C LEU A 344 -6.25 6.56 4.75
N TYR A 345 -5.03 6.82 4.27
CA TYR A 345 -4.19 7.89 4.84
C TYR A 345 -4.74 9.29 4.55
N ASP A 346 -5.41 9.47 3.41
CA ASP A 346 -6.08 10.72 3.06
C ASP A 346 -7.32 10.95 3.96
N LEU A 347 -8.11 9.90 4.21
CA LEU A 347 -9.23 9.91 5.17
C LEU A 347 -8.76 10.23 6.60
N LEU A 348 -7.60 9.70 6.99
CA LEU A 348 -7.01 9.98 8.29
C LEU A 348 -6.62 11.47 8.43
N GLY A 349 -6.55 12.23 7.33
CA GLY A 349 -6.34 13.68 7.32
C GLY A 349 -4.91 14.09 7.65
N ARG A 350 -3.94 13.17 7.54
CA ARG A 350 -2.57 13.39 8.02
C ARG A 350 -1.56 13.35 6.88
N SER A 351 -1.02 14.52 6.54
CA SER A 351 0.25 14.65 5.81
C SER A 351 1.42 14.47 6.80
N GLN A 352 1.57 13.28 7.40
CA GLN A 352 2.67 13.04 8.34
C GLN A 352 4.00 13.01 7.60
N HIS A 353 4.96 13.80 8.08
CA HIS A 353 6.35 13.81 7.61
C HIS A 353 7.23 12.82 8.42
N GLU A 354 6.61 11.82 9.05
CA GLU A 354 7.27 10.90 9.98
C GLU A 354 7.75 9.65 9.22
N ASP A 355 8.94 9.12 9.54
CA ASP A 355 9.43 7.88 8.92
C ASP A 355 8.57 6.69 9.41
N MET A 356 7.86 6.03 8.50
CA MET A 356 6.99 4.89 8.81
C MET A 356 7.71 3.73 9.52
N ARG A 357 9.03 3.60 9.36
CA ARG A 357 9.83 2.60 10.09
C ARG A 357 9.86 2.91 11.59
N THR A 358 9.99 4.19 11.96
CA THR A 358 9.93 4.65 13.35
C THR A 358 8.54 4.42 13.94
N VAL A 359 7.47 4.76 13.20
CA VAL A 359 6.09 4.49 13.63
C VAL A 359 5.87 3.00 13.84
N THR A 360 6.36 2.16 12.93
CA THR A 360 6.24 0.70 13.01
C THR A 360 6.99 0.13 14.21
N ALA A 361 8.21 0.59 14.48
CA ALA A 361 9.00 0.15 15.63
C ALA A 361 8.33 0.52 16.96
N GLU A 362 7.83 1.75 17.10
CA GLU A 362 7.09 2.18 18.29
C GLU A 362 5.77 1.42 18.47
N GLY A 363 5.05 1.16 17.37
CA GLY A 363 3.84 0.33 17.35
C GLY A 363 4.12 -1.10 17.83
N PHE A 364 5.24 -1.70 17.38
CA PHE A 364 5.70 -3.00 17.83
C PHE A 364 5.99 -3.00 19.34
N MET A 365 6.80 -2.05 19.82
CA MET A 365 7.16 -1.95 21.24
C MET A 365 5.92 -1.83 22.13
N ARG A 366 4.94 -1.02 21.72
CA ARG A 366 3.67 -0.92 22.44
C ARG A 366 2.90 -2.23 22.43
N ARG A 367 2.75 -2.87 21.27
CA ARG A 367 1.95 -4.10 21.10
C ARG A 367 2.48 -5.25 21.95
N TYR A 368 3.79 -5.35 22.08
CA TYR A 368 4.44 -6.42 22.84
C TYR A 368 4.86 -6.02 24.26
N GLY A 369 4.47 -4.84 24.73
CA GLY A 369 4.74 -4.39 26.10
C GLY A 369 6.23 -4.23 26.42
N VAL A 370 7.04 -3.85 25.43
CA VAL A 370 8.49 -3.64 25.60
C VAL A 370 8.74 -2.47 26.57
N ASP A 371 9.68 -2.64 27.51
CA ASP A 371 10.12 -1.57 28.40
C ASP A 371 10.82 -0.47 27.59
N ARG A 372 10.10 0.62 27.35
CA ARG A 372 10.57 1.76 26.55
C ARG A 372 11.82 2.41 27.14
N ALA A 373 11.95 2.45 28.46
CA ALA A 373 13.10 3.07 29.11
C ALA A 373 14.35 2.20 28.92
N GLN A 374 14.21 0.88 29.04
CA GLN A 374 15.33 -0.04 28.76
C GLN A 374 15.70 -0.06 27.27
N ALA A 375 14.72 -0.14 26.39
CA ALA A 375 14.93 -0.06 24.94
C ALA A 375 15.63 1.24 24.54
N GLY A 376 15.21 2.39 25.09
CA GLY A 376 15.88 3.67 24.90
C GLY A 376 17.36 3.62 25.29
N ARG A 377 17.69 3.12 26.49
CA ARG A 377 19.07 2.98 26.97
C ARG A 377 19.93 2.10 26.06
N ILE A 378 19.39 0.96 25.59
CA ILE A 378 20.11 0.05 24.68
C ILE A 378 20.37 0.74 23.33
N GLY A 379 19.37 1.42 22.77
CA GLY A 379 19.50 2.14 21.50
C GLY A 379 20.55 3.25 21.57
N GLU A 380 20.54 4.06 22.63
CA GLU A 380 21.55 5.10 22.86
C GLU A 380 22.96 4.51 22.99
N LEU A 381 23.10 3.42 23.74
CA LEU A 381 24.38 2.75 23.91
C LEU A 381 24.91 2.18 22.58
N ALA A 382 24.04 1.57 21.77
CA ALA A 382 24.38 1.03 20.45
C ALA A 382 24.84 2.13 19.49
N VAL A 383 24.13 3.26 19.45
CA VAL A 383 24.53 4.43 18.64
C VAL A 383 25.87 5.00 19.12
N ARG A 384 26.09 5.10 20.44
CA ARG A 384 27.38 5.56 21.00
C ARG A 384 28.54 4.63 20.68
N PHE A 385 28.31 3.32 20.57
CA PHE A 385 29.34 2.40 20.10
C PHE A 385 29.58 2.54 18.60
N TYR A 386 28.52 2.66 17.81
CA TYR A 386 28.64 2.86 16.37
C TYR A 386 29.40 4.15 16.01
N ASP A 387 29.14 5.23 16.73
CA ASP A 387 29.79 6.53 16.53
C ASP A 387 31.30 6.54 16.80
N GLN A 388 31.85 5.48 17.42
CA GLN A 388 33.30 5.31 17.60
C GLN A 388 33.97 4.77 16.33
N PHE A 389 33.21 4.24 15.38
CA PHE A 389 33.72 3.75 14.10
C PHE A 389 33.67 4.86 13.04
N ALA A 390 34.67 4.89 12.16
CA ALA A 390 34.68 5.82 11.05
C ALA A 390 33.74 5.34 9.93
N GLU A 391 32.71 6.13 9.64
CA GLU A 391 31.86 5.96 8.46
C GLU A 391 31.88 7.24 7.61
N PRO A 392 32.74 7.34 6.56
CA PRO A 392 32.93 8.57 5.80
C PRO A 392 31.68 9.04 5.06
N ASP A 393 30.76 8.12 4.75
CA ASP A 393 29.50 8.42 4.07
C ASP A 393 28.46 8.90 5.09
N GLU A 394 28.15 10.20 5.08
CA GLU A 394 27.21 10.80 6.03
C GLU A 394 25.79 10.23 5.92
N GLU A 395 25.37 9.83 4.72
CA GLU A 395 24.03 9.30 4.47
C GLU A 395 23.92 7.88 5.03
N ARG A 396 24.91 7.03 4.72
CA ARG A 396 25.01 5.68 5.28
C ARG A 396 25.19 5.71 6.80
N ARG A 397 25.92 6.68 7.34
CA ARG A 397 26.07 6.88 8.79
C ARG A 397 24.72 7.21 9.44
N ALA A 398 23.94 8.10 8.84
CA ALA A 398 22.61 8.46 9.32
C ALA A 398 21.65 7.26 9.29
N GLU A 399 21.66 6.49 8.20
CA GLU A 399 20.81 5.32 8.04
C GLU A 399 21.15 4.21 9.07
N ASN A 400 22.43 3.91 9.27
CA ASN A 400 22.87 2.93 10.26
C ASN A 400 22.49 3.33 11.69
N ARG A 401 22.58 4.61 12.04
CA ARG A 401 22.09 5.12 13.33
C ARG A 401 20.59 4.88 13.50
N MET A 402 19.79 5.08 12.45
CA MET A 402 18.36 4.80 12.48
C MET A 402 18.08 3.30 12.67
N PHE A 403 18.79 2.42 11.95
CA PHE A 403 18.63 0.97 12.12
C PHE A 403 18.97 0.50 13.55
N LEU A 404 20.06 1.01 14.13
CA LEU A 404 20.43 0.71 15.52
C LEU A 404 19.38 1.23 16.51
N SER A 405 18.82 2.42 16.23
CA SER A 405 17.74 2.97 17.02
C SER A 405 16.44 2.17 16.90
N TRP A 406 16.12 1.56 15.75
CA TRP A 406 14.92 0.71 15.65
C TRP A 406 15.14 -0.68 16.26
N GLY A 407 16.34 -1.24 16.13
CA GLY A 407 16.70 -2.55 16.71
C GLY A 407 16.51 -2.61 18.23
N ARG A 408 16.55 -1.46 18.91
CA ARG A 408 16.33 -1.33 20.36
C ARG A 408 14.99 -1.87 20.87
N GLY A 409 13.98 -1.92 20.00
CA GLY A 409 12.61 -2.32 20.34
C GLY A 409 12.26 -3.77 20.00
N VAL A 410 13.18 -4.51 19.36
CA VAL A 410 12.94 -5.85 18.79
C VAL A 410 13.89 -6.91 19.34
N ALA A 411 14.90 -6.49 20.12
CA ALA A 411 15.97 -7.33 20.66
C ALA A 411 15.64 -7.96 22.03
#